data_AF-A0A372DT27-F1
#
_entry.id   AF-A0A372DT27-F1
#
_cell.length_a   1.000
_cell.length_b   1.000
_cell.length_c   1.000
_cell.angle_alpha   90.00
_cell.angle_beta   90.00
_cell.angle_gamma   90.00
#
_symmetry.space_group_name_H-M   'P 1'
#
loop_
_entity.id
_entity.type
_entity.pdbx_description
1 polymer ?
#
loop_
_entity_poly.entity_id
_entity_poly.type
_entity_poly.pdbx_seq_one_letter_code
_entity_poly.pdbx_strand_id
1 'polypeptide(L)'
;MLPAALAGDGGRGWVGKIVPPYPDGVVETAGSCIGDPAAAPAALCDHAIAVLHDPQSGLRTILALTQAPHFGKQPLWRIADALEPGELDDRGVEVATATCRLRGRDDAALVALVRPTERAWWAPLRAWRFDIAAGQLQPVAAADVRCRNEGFGYDG
;
A
#
# COMPACT_ATOMS: atom_id res chain seq x y z
N MET A 1 -15.24 5.58 -32.12
CA MET A 1 -15.14 5.00 -30.76
C MET A 1 -13.72 4.49 -30.60
N LEU A 2 -12.86 5.21 -29.87
CA LEU A 2 -11.49 4.76 -29.57
C LEU A 2 -11.51 3.84 -28.34
N PRO A 3 -10.62 2.84 -28.25
CA PRO A 3 -10.62 1.89 -27.15
C PRO A 3 -10.08 2.52 -25.86
N ALA A 4 -10.58 1.99 -24.73
CA ALA A 4 -10.17 2.34 -23.38
C ALA A 4 -8.65 2.23 -23.22
N ALA A 5 -8.03 3.32 -22.77
CA ALA A 5 -6.67 3.30 -22.28
C ALA A 5 -6.55 2.24 -21.17
N LEU A 6 -5.53 1.39 -21.29
CA LEU A 6 -5.06 0.52 -20.24
C LEU A 6 -4.81 1.39 -18.99
N ALA A 7 -5.65 1.24 -17.97
CA ALA A 7 -5.48 1.88 -16.68
C ALA A 7 -4.32 1.20 -15.92
N GLY A 8 -3.11 1.56 -16.31
CA GLY A 8 -1.87 1.38 -15.58
C GLY A 8 -0.96 2.56 -15.92
N ASP A 9 -0.05 2.93 -15.02
CA ASP A 9 1.09 3.84 -15.25
C ASP A 9 0.96 5.31 -14.83
N GLY A 10 0.53 5.61 -13.60
CA GLY A 10 0.82 6.90 -12.94
C GLY A 10 2.11 6.91 -12.10
N GLY A 11 2.41 5.83 -11.38
CA GLY A 11 3.48 5.80 -10.37
C GLY A 11 4.91 5.58 -10.85
N ARG A 12 5.17 5.40 -12.15
CA ARG A 12 6.50 4.98 -12.66
C ARG A 12 7.65 5.91 -12.27
N GLY A 13 7.37 7.20 -12.06
CA GLY A 13 8.37 8.17 -11.63
C GLY A 13 8.94 7.90 -10.23
N TRP A 14 8.35 7.00 -9.45
CA TRP A 14 8.81 6.63 -8.11
C TRP A 14 9.79 5.45 -8.11
N VAL A 15 9.63 4.50 -9.03
CA VAL A 15 10.38 3.24 -9.05
C VAL A 15 11.89 3.48 -9.10
N GLY A 16 12.62 2.79 -8.23
CA GLY A 16 14.08 2.86 -8.11
C GLY A 16 14.61 3.98 -7.21
N LYS A 17 13.78 4.95 -6.81
CA LYS A 17 14.19 5.99 -5.84
C LYS A 17 14.42 5.39 -4.46
N ILE A 18 15.27 6.05 -3.67
CA ILE A 18 15.54 5.72 -2.26
C ILE A 18 14.85 6.77 -1.38
N VAL A 19 14.07 6.30 -0.41
CA VAL A 19 13.24 7.13 0.48
C VAL A 19 13.27 6.58 1.91
N PRO A 20 13.03 7.40 2.94
CA PRO A 20 13.03 8.87 2.93
C PRO A 20 14.42 9.47 2.61
N PRO A 21 14.52 10.77 2.27
CA PRO A 21 13.42 11.75 2.22
C PRO A 21 12.50 11.57 1.01
N TYR A 22 11.22 11.83 1.20
CA TYR A 22 10.28 12.02 0.10
C TYR A 22 10.47 13.42 -0.51
N PRO A 23 10.02 13.66 -1.76
CA PRO A 23 9.99 15.00 -2.34
C PRO A 23 9.26 16.01 -1.43
N ASP A 24 9.66 17.27 -1.50
CA ASP A 24 9.14 18.33 -0.63
C ASP A 24 7.60 18.38 -0.60
N GLY A 25 7.04 18.37 0.60
CA GLY A 25 5.59 18.44 0.85
C GLY A 25 4.86 17.10 0.73
N VAL A 26 5.46 16.06 0.16
CA VAL A 26 4.88 14.72 0.12
C VAL A 26 4.98 14.07 1.50
N VAL A 27 3.87 13.55 1.99
CA VAL A 27 3.77 12.91 3.31
C VAL A 27 3.33 11.47 3.18
N GLU A 28 3.86 10.61 4.05
CA GLU A 28 3.34 9.26 4.25
C GLU A 28 2.13 9.31 5.18
N THR A 29 0.99 8.80 4.72
CA THR A 29 -0.27 8.83 5.46
C THR A 29 -0.63 7.48 6.07
N ALA A 30 -0.10 6.40 5.52
CA ALA A 30 -0.28 5.04 6.01
C ALA A 30 0.85 4.16 5.52
N GLY A 31 1.08 3.04 6.19
CA GLY A 31 2.03 2.04 5.74
C GLY A 31 1.89 0.74 6.50
N SER A 32 2.45 -0.32 5.94
CA SER A 32 2.62 -1.62 6.60
C SER A 32 4.02 -2.13 6.38
N CYS A 33 4.59 -2.66 7.45
CA CYS A 33 5.80 -3.45 7.35
C CYS A 33 5.42 -4.91 7.10
N ILE A 34 6.17 -5.58 6.22
CA ILE A 34 5.99 -6.97 5.84
C ILE A 34 7.20 -7.73 6.36
N GLY A 35 6.99 -8.43 7.47
CA GLY A 35 7.96 -9.33 8.07
C GLY A 35 7.62 -10.79 7.80
N ASP A 36 8.65 -11.63 7.76
CA ASP A 36 8.46 -13.06 7.93
C ASP A 36 8.41 -13.37 9.44
N PRO A 37 7.28 -13.87 9.98
CA PRO A 37 7.17 -14.21 11.40
C PRO A 37 8.11 -15.34 11.83
N ALA A 38 8.69 -16.10 10.88
CA ALA A 38 9.70 -17.12 11.14
C ALA A 38 11.15 -16.58 11.05
N ALA A 39 11.34 -15.33 10.64
CA ALA A 39 12.68 -14.75 10.47
C ALA A 39 13.20 -14.12 11.77
N ALA A 40 14.52 -13.89 11.81
CA ALA A 40 15.19 -13.24 12.93
C ALA A 40 14.61 -11.83 13.17
N PRO A 41 14.67 -11.27 14.39
CA PRO A 41 14.08 -9.96 14.71
C PRO A 41 14.52 -8.80 13.80
N ALA A 42 15.71 -8.91 13.19
CA ALA A 42 16.24 -7.92 12.25
C ALA A 42 15.56 -7.95 10.86
N ALA A 43 14.88 -9.03 10.49
CA ALA A 43 14.18 -9.23 9.22
C ALA A 43 12.66 -8.94 9.33
N LEU A 44 12.21 -8.41 10.47
CA LEU A 44 10.80 -8.15 10.72
C LEU A 44 10.22 -7.09 9.77
N CYS A 45 11.04 -6.33 9.04
CA CYS A 45 10.63 -5.31 8.07
C CYS A 45 11.58 -5.21 6.86
N ASP A 46 11.88 -6.32 6.16
CA ASP A 46 12.68 -6.25 4.94
C ASP A 46 11.91 -5.64 3.75
N HIS A 47 10.58 -5.63 3.86
CA HIS A 47 9.65 -5.14 2.86
C HIS A 47 8.57 -4.28 3.51
N ALA A 48 8.01 -3.36 2.74
CA ALA A 48 6.92 -2.52 3.23
C ALA A 48 5.99 -2.06 2.09
N ILE A 49 4.81 -1.62 2.49
CA ILE A 49 3.91 -0.81 1.66
C ILE A 49 3.79 0.55 2.33
N ALA A 50 3.85 1.63 1.54
CA ALA A 50 3.59 2.98 2.00
C ALA A 50 2.52 3.63 1.13
N VAL A 51 1.73 4.52 1.72
CA VAL A 51 0.75 5.35 1.03
C VAL A 51 1.18 6.78 1.22
N LEU A 52 1.49 7.45 0.11
CA LEU A 52 1.87 8.84 0.08
C LEU A 52 0.69 9.71 -0.33
N HIS A 53 0.68 10.93 0.19
CA HIS A 53 -0.19 12.00 -0.27
C HIS A 53 0.68 13.21 -0.59
N ASP A 54 0.52 13.75 -1.80
CA ASP A 54 1.03 15.05 -2.19
C ASP A 54 -0.10 16.08 -2.01
N PRO A 55 -0.05 16.95 -0.99
CA PRO A 55 -1.09 17.96 -0.76
C PRO A 55 -1.18 19.03 -1.86
N GLN A 56 -0.14 19.22 -2.67
CA GLN A 56 -0.12 20.23 -3.73
C GLN A 56 -0.91 19.76 -4.95
N SER A 57 -0.70 18.52 -5.36
CA SER A 57 -1.41 17.90 -6.50
C SER A 57 -2.69 17.16 -6.09
N GLY A 58 -2.82 16.80 -4.81
CA GLY A 58 -3.86 15.91 -4.30
C GLY A 58 -3.63 14.43 -4.62
N LEU A 59 -2.51 14.10 -5.28
CA LEU A 59 -2.21 12.73 -5.71
C LEU A 59 -1.93 11.83 -4.50
N ARG A 60 -2.47 10.61 -4.58
CA ARG A 60 -2.21 9.55 -3.61
C ARG A 60 -1.51 8.39 -4.31
N THR A 61 -0.32 8.04 -3.82
CA THR A 61 0.54 7.02 -4.42
C THR A 61 0.74 5.87 -3.44
N ILE A 62 0.53 4.64 -3.90
CA ILE A 62 0.86 3.43 -3.15
C ILE A 62 2.25 2.96 -3.61
N LEU A 63 3.16 2.76 -2.66
CA LEU A 63 4.51 2.28 -2.91
C LEU A 63 4.71 0.87 -2.37
N ALA A 64 5.36 0.02 -3.14
CA ALA A 64 5.97 -1.21 -2.64
C ALA A 64 7.47 -0.97 -2.43
N LEU A 65 7.95 -1.33 -1.25
CA LEU A 65 9.26 -0.96 -0.74
C LEU A 65 10.08 -2.20 -0.42
N THR A 66 11.37 -2.11 -0.73
CA THR A 66 12.40 -3.09 -0.35
C THR A 66 13.47 -2.38 0.45
N GLN A 67 14.05 -3.03 1.45
CA GLN A 67 15.10 -2.42 2.25
C GLN A 67 16.29 -2.00 1.37
N ALA A 68 16.76 -0.76 1.56
CA ALA A 68 17.98 -0.26 0.94
C ALA A 68 19.13 -0.24 1.98
N PRO A 69 20.40 -0.42 1.55
CA PRO A 69 21.53 -0.23 2.44
C PRO A 69 21.51 1.19 3.04
N HIS A 70 21.65 1.28 4.36
CA HIS A 70 21.73 2.56 5.05
C HIS A 70 22.82 2.54 6.12
N PHE A 71 23.41 3.71 6.37
CA PHE A 71 24.30 3.94 7.51
C PHE A 71 23.58 4.84 8.50
N GLY A 72 23.24 4.33 9.68
CA GLY A 72 22.53 5.07 10.72
C GLY A 72 21.26 4.38 11.20
N LYS A 73 20.48 5.07 12.05
CA LYS A 73 19.31 4.49 12.74
C LYS A 73 18.01 4.55 11.92
N GLN A 74 17.98 5.31 10.82
CA GLN A 74 16.79 5.45 9.99
C GLN A 74 16.85 4.45 8.83
N PRO A 75 15.81 3.61 8.65
CA PRO A 75 15.76 2.72 7.50
C PRO A 75 15.60 3.54 6.23
N LEU A 76 16.34 3.16 5.19
CA LEU A 76 16.12 3.62 3.82
C LEU A 76 15.47 2.50 3.03
N TRP A 77 14.60 2.89 2.11
CA TRP A 77 13.80 2.00 1.29
C TRP A 77 14.02 2.31 -0.17
N ARG A 78 14.22 1.28 -0.98
CA ARG A 78 14.14 1.38 -2.42
C ARG A 78 12.73 1.06 -2.87
N ILE A 79 12.16 1.95 -3.69
CA ILE A 79 10.84 1.77 -4.28
C ILE A 79 10.94 0.70 -5.37
N ALA A 80 10.29 -0.45 -5.15
CA ALA A 80 10.23 -1.55 -6.10
C ALA A 80 9.11 -1.36 -7.12
N ASP A 81 7.95 -0.87 -6.66
CA ASP A 81 6.80 -0.59 -7.51
C ASP A 81 5.97 0.56 -6.95
N ALA A 82 5.15 1.16 -7.80
CA ALA A 82 4.29 2.27 -7.42
C ALA A 82 2.99 2.32 -8.24
N LEU A 83 1.87 2.56 -7.56
CA LEU A 83 0.55 2.70 -8.16
C LEU A 83 -0.07 4.04 -7.79
N GLU A 84 -0.79 4.63 -8.74
CA GLU A 84 -1.63 5.81 -8.52
C GLU A 84 -3.03 5.49 -9.06
N PRO A 85 -3.83 4.71 -8.31
CA PRO A 85 -5.17 4.32 -8.75
C PRO A 85 -6.10 5.54 -8.80
N GLY A 86 -6.74 5.79 -9.94
CA GLY A 86 -7.67 6.93 -10.08
C GLY A 86 -8.89 6.87 -9.17
N GLU A 87 -9.22 5.71 -8.60
CA GLU A 87 -10.24 5.61 -7.54
C GLU A 87 -9.87 6.40 -6.28
N LEU A 88 -8.58 6.68 -6.07
CA LEU A 88 -8.09 7.57 -5.02
C LEU A 88 -8.27 9.05 -5.32
N ASP A 89 -8.90 9.44 -6.44
CA ASP A 89 -9.37 10.81 -6.62
C ASP A 89 -10.68 11.07 -5.85
N ASP A 90 -11.41 10.00 -5.49
CA ASP A 90 -12.59 10.07 -4.63
C ASP A 90 -12.20 10.13 -3.16
N ARG A 91 -12.55 11.24 -2.48
CA ARG A 91 -12.27 11.46 -1.05
C ARG A 91 -12.95 10.46 -0.12
N GLY A 92 -14.02 9.79 -0.57
CA GLY A 92 -14.70 8.73 0.18
C GLY A 92 -14.04 7.35 0.03
N VAL A 93 -12.94 7.26 -0.73
CA VAL A 93 -12.13 6.04 -0.87
C VAL A 93 -10.86 6.18 -0.05
N GLU A 94 -10.56 5.16 0.73
CA GLU A 94 -9.37 5.05 1.58
C GLU A 94 -8.52 3.84 1.19
N VAL A 95 -7.28 3.82 1.67
CA VAL A 95 -6.35 2.70 1.49
C VAL A 95 -6.24 1.93 2.79
N ALA A 96 -6.54 0.63 2.75
CA ALA A 96 -6.31 -0.29 3.85
C ALA A 96 -4.99 -1.05 3.62
N THR A 97 -4.09 -0.99 4.60
CA THR A 97 -2.80 -1.71 4.65
C THR A 97 -2.72 -2.51 5.96
N ALA A 98 -2.01 -3.64 5.98
CA ALA A 98 -1.84 -4.54 7.16
C ALA A 98 -3.11 -5.17 7.78
N THR A 99 -4.31 -4.69 7.45
CA THR A 99 -5.58 -5.11 8.08
C THR A 99 -6.39 -6.06 7.22
N CYS A 100 -5.86 -6.44 6.06
CA CYS A 100 -6.55 -7.23 5.05
C CYS A 100 -6.23 -8.72 5.13
N ARG A 101 -7.22 -9.52 4.77
CA ARG A 101 -7.14 -10.97 4.63
C ARG A 101 -7.35 -11.37 3.18
N LEU A 102 -6.55 -12.32 2.71
CA LEU A 102 -6.78 -13.04 1.45
C LEU A 102 -7.30 -14.43 1.77
N ARG A 103 -8.50 -14.77 1.31
CA ARG A 103 -9.15 -16.07 1.53
C ARG A 103 -9.15 -16.49 3.01
N GLY A 104 -9.40 -15.53 3.90
CA GLY A 104 -9.50 -15.73 5.34
C GLY A 104 -8.19 -15.71 6.12
N ARG A 105 -7.03 -15.55 5.47
CA ARG A 105 -5.72 -15.45 6.13
C ARG A 105 -5.20 -14.03 6.12
N ASP A 106 -4.72 -13.55 7.27
CA ASP A 106 -4.05 -12.26 7.38
C ASP A 106 -2.83 -12.21 6.46
N ASP A 107 -2.68 -11.13 5.70
CA ASP A 107 -1.59 -10.97 4.75
C ASP A 107 -1.15 -9.51 4.71
N ALA A 108 -0.01 -9.24 5.36
CA ALA A 108 0.57 -7.91 5.48
C ALA A 108 1.02 -7.32 4.13
N ALA A 109 1.19 -8.16 3.10
CA ALA A 109 1.54 -7.74 1.75
C ALA A 109 0.33 -7.27 0.94
N LEU A 110 -0.88 -7.30 1.50
CA LEU A 110 -2.07 -6.75 0.86
C LEU A 110 -2.19 -5.25 1.06
N VAL A 111 -2.63 -4.59 0.00
CA VAL A 111 -3.15 -3.22 0.00
C VAL A 111 -4.46 -3.20 -0.76
N ALA A 112 -5.47 -2.52 -0.22
CA ALA A 112 -6.77 -2.46 -0.84
C ALA A 112 -7.40 -1.08 -0.76
N LEU A 113 -8.15 -0.73 -1.80
CA LEU A 113 -9.00 0.46 -1.78
C LEU A 113 -10.36 0.08 -1.20
N VAL A 114 -10.82 0.83 -0.22
CA VAL A 114 -12.09 0.58 0.47
C VAL A 114 -12.93 1.85 0.50
N ARG A 115 -14.25 1.68 0.59
CA ARG A 115 -15.13 2.74 1.10
C ARG A 115 -15.43 2.42 2.56
N PRO A 116 -14.90 3.20 3.52
CA PRO A 116 -15.20 3.00 4.93
C PRO A 116 -16.70 3.01 5.18
N THR A 117 -17.14 2.12 6.07
CA THR A 117 -18.51 2.03 6.59
C THR A 117 -18.46 1.59 8.04
N GLU A 118 -19.56 1.70 8.78
CA GLU A 118 -19.69 1.25 10.17
C GLU A 118 -19.67 -0.29 10.36
N ARG A 119 -19.21 -1.05 9.38
CA ARG A 119 -19.09 -2.50 9.47
C ARG A 119 -17.71 -2.88 9.98
N ALA A 120 -17.63 -3.97 10.75
CA ALA A 120 -16.38 -4.56 11.23
C ALA A 120 -15.41 -4.98 10.09
N TRP A 121 -15.98 -5.27 8.92
CA TRP A 121 -15.23 -5.71 7.75
C TRP A 121 -15.70 -4.96 6.51
N TRP A 122 -14.74 -4.50 5.72
CA TRP A 122 -14.98 -3.84 4.45
C TRP A 122 -14.69 -4.79 3.29
N ALA A 123 -15.53 -4.69 2.25
CA ALA A 123 -15.27 -5.28 0.95
C ALA A 123 -14.47 -4.26 0.12
N PRO A 124 -13.33 -4.65 -0.45
CA PRO A 124 -12.51 -3.73 -1.22
C PRO A 124 -13.11 -3.47 -2.60
N LEU A 125 -12.87 -2.27 -3.12
CA LEU A 125 -13.14 -1.90 -4.51
C LEU A 125 -12.11 -2.54 -5.44
N ARG A 126 -10.84 -2.47 -5.04
CA ARG A 126 -9.67 -3.09 -5.69
C ARG A 126 -8.67 -3.50 -4.64
N ALA A 127 -7.87 -4.50 -4.97
CA ALA A 127 -6.81 -4.97 -4.08
C ALA A 127 -5.60 -5.43 -4.91
N TRP A 128 -4.43 -5.23 -4.31
CA TRP A 128 -3.17 -5.74 -4.79
C TRP A 128 -2.44 -6.45 -3.67
N ARG A 129 -1.55 -7.36 -4.05
CA ARG A 129 -0.61 -8.00 -3.15
C ARG A 129 0.79 -7.72 -3.65
N PHE A 130 1.69 -7.31 -2.76
CA PHE A 130 3.09 -7.18 -3.11
C PHE A 130 3.70 -8.57 -3.31
N ASP A 131 4.05 -8.88 -4.56
CA ASP A 131 4.90 -10.01 -4.90
C ASP A 131 6.36 -9.58 -4.71
N ILE A 132 6.93 -9.98 -3.57
CA ILE A 132 8.30 -9.66 -3.18
C ILE A 132 9.31 -10.20 -4.19
N ALA A 133 9.08 -11.39 -4.74
CA ALA A 133 10.02 -12.01 -5.68
C ALA A 133 10.00 -11.29 -7.03
N ALA A 134 8.83 -10.86 -7.49
CA ALA A 134 8.69 -10.07 -8.71
C ALA A 134 9.03 -8.59 -8.52
N GLY A 135 9.01 -8.10 -7.27
CA GLY A 135 9.15 -6.68 -6.96
C GLY A 135 7.96 -5.85 -7.45
N GLN A 136 6.75 -6.42 -7.50
CA GLN A 136 5.57 -5.80 -8.12
C GLN A 136 4.30 -5.93 -7.29
N LEU A 137 3.42 -4.92 -7.37
CA LEU A 137 2.07 -4.95 -6.84
C LEU A 137 1.14 -5.68 -7.82
N GLN A 138 0.85 -6.94 -7.53
CA GLN A 138 0.03 -7.79 -8.39
C GLN A 138 -1.44 -7.66 -8.02
N PRO A 139 -2.36 -7.46 -8.99
CA PRO A 139 -3.78 -7.40 -8.70
C PRO A 139 -4.28 -8.73 -8.14
N VAL A 140 -5.15 -8.67 -7.14
CA VAL A 140 -5.86 -9.83 -6.60
C VAL A 140 -7.36 -9.63 -6.71
N ALA A 141 -8.12 -10.72 -6.77
CA ALA A 141 -9.57 -10.66 -6.86
C ALA A 141 -10.14 -10.01 -5.57
N ALA A 142 -10.83 -8.87 -5.72
CA ALA A 142 -11.43 -8.16 -4.58
C ALA A 142 -12.43 -9.03 -3.79
N ALA A 143 -13.09 -9.98 -4.47
CA ALA A 143 -14.01 -10.93 -3.84
C ALA A 143 -13.32 -11.89 -2.85
N ASP A 144 -12.02 -12.13 -3.03
CA ASP A 144 -11.21 -12.98 -2.15
C ASP A 144 -10.63 -12.19 -0.96
N VAL A 145 -10.82 -10.87 -0.93
CA VAL A 145 -10.23 -9.97 0.07
C VAL A 145 -11.29 -9.36 0.99
N ARG A 146 -10.94 -9.23 2.27
CA ARG A 146 -11.69 -8.50 3.28
C ARG A 146 -10.71 -7.72 4.15
N CYS A 147 -11.02 -6.46 4.45
CA CYS A 147 -10.17 -5.62 5.30
C CYS A 147 -10.90 -5.28 6.58
N ARG A 148 -10.18 -5.35 7.71
CA ARG A 148 -10.75 -5.07 9.03
C ARG A 148 -10.88 -3.56 9.23
N ASN A 149 -12.03 -3.14 9.75
CA ASN A 149 -12.21 -1.80 10.29
C ASN A 149 -11.65 -1.78 11.71
N GLU A 150 -10.46 -1.19 11.91
CA GLU A 150 -9.82 -1.16 13.24
C GLU A 150 -10.50 -0.20 14.22
N GLY A 151 -11.32 0.73 13.74
CA GLY A 151 -12.13 1.61 14.58
C GLY A 151 -13.50 1.03 14.96
N PHE A 152 -13.89 -0.14 14.44
CA PHE A 152 -15.20 -0.70 14.72
C PHE A 152 -15.33 -1.13 16.19
N GLY A 153 -16.39 -0.65 16.85
CA GLY A 153 -16.67 -0.96 18.26
C GLY A 153 -15.79 -0.20 19.25
N TYR A 154 -15.09 0.85 18.79
CA TYR A 154 -14.41 1.80 19.67
C TYR A 154 -15.40 2.90 20.10
N ASP A 155 -15.69 3.00 21.41
CA ASP A 155 -16.70 3.92 21.95
C ASP A 155 -16.12 5.29 22.40
N GLY A 156 -14.82 5.53 22.24
CA GLY A 156 -14.15 6.75 22.73
C GLY A 156 -13.26 6.51 23.94
#